data_AF-A0A1H0JSC8-F1
#
_entry.id   AF-A0A1H0JSC8-F1
#
_cell.length_a   1.000
_cell.length_b   1.000
_cell.length_c   1.000
_cell.angle_alpha   90.00
_cell.angle_beta   90.00
_cell.angle_gamma   90.00
#
_symmetry.space_group_name_H-M   'P 1'
#
loop_
_entity.id
_entity.type
_entity.pdbx_description
1 polymer ?
#
loop_
_entity_poly.entity_id
_entity_poly.type
_entity_poly.pdbx_seq_one_letter_code
_entity_poly.pdbx_strand_id
1 'polypeptide(L)'
;MVSGSAVPNEAAGALSARLGGADGGLGELTTVDFCSLLDGKAIKDLARHQNVEFGSLDYCVLFAEADGEDIQVSVELTNPPPNLHNLDLERRDWLPDPLRVGPHDDVEGGCEAAIFFKDGKGVLSFGARTLPDDEGEPAVDQDDLCDIADALRKAAAAVIVEGRVKHTEYAANSLGRVDPCTLLTGQQINTAMPTTFKPQVGNPTKHRCTWGVHEELELAAEISDWPLDEEFYAPETIAGRPSFVYTSKEGGFAYCEVVTANIEDAPNTRETLSVYVSDKIDKPDPCIAARKLAAVVWPQLPAAP
;
A
#
# COMPACT_ATOMS: atom_id res chain seq x y z
N MET A 1 42.66 -23.18 28.59
CA MET A 1 41.40 -22.55 28.16
C MET A 1 41.71 -21.10 27.85
N VAL A 2 41.73 -20.71 26.57
CA VAL A 2 41.90 -19.30 26.20
C VAL A 2 40.53 -18.65 26.33
N SER A 3 40.37 -17.78 27.33
CA SER A 3 39.18 -16.93 27.46
C SER A 3 39.31 -15.82 26.42
N GLY A 4 38.65 -15.99 25.27
CA GLY A 4 38.49 -14.92 24.29
C GLY A 4 37.28 -14.08 24.69
N SER A 5 37.52 -12.81 25.05
CA SER A 5 36.43 -11.83 25.16
C SER A 5 36.11 -11.32 23.76
N ALA A 6 34.96 -11.69 23.21
CA ALA A 6 34.48 -11.13 21.95
C ALA A 6 34.20 -9.64 22.16
N VAL A 7 34.93 -8.78 21.44
CA VAL A 7 34.64 -7.34 21.42
C VAL A 7 33.39 -7.13 20.55
N PRO A 8 32.39 -6.35 21.01
CA PRO A 8 31.21 -6.06 20.21
C PRO A 8 31.57 -5.45 18.86
N ASN A 9 30.99 -5.95 17.77
CA ASN A 9 31.12 -5.35 16.46
C ASN A 9 30.20 -4.11 16.39
N GLU A 10 30.77 -2.92 16.56
CA GLU A 10 30.03 -1.65 16.57
C GLU A 10 29.21 -1.43 15.28
N ALA A 11 29.72 -1.86 14.12
CA ALA A 11 29.02 -1.73 12.85
C ALA A 11 27.75 -2.60 12.82
N ALA A 12 27.82 -3.82 13.36
CA ALA A 12 26.64 -4.69 13.49
C ALA A 12 25.62 -4.11 14.47
N GLY A 13 26.08 -3.49 15.56
CA GLY A 13 25.21 -2.80 16.52
C GLY A 13 24.49 -1.59 15.90
N ALA A 14 25.20 -0.77 15.12
CA ALA A 14 24.63 0.39 14.43
C ALA A 14 23.60 -0.02 13.36
N LEU A 15 23.90 -1.06 12.57
CA LEU A 15 22.96 -1.61 11.60
C LEU A 15 21.70 -2.14 12.29
N SER A 16 21.86 -2.93 13.36
CA SER A 16 20.71 -3.48 14.09
C SER A 16 19.84 -2.40 14.73
N ALA A 17 20.45 -1.33 15.26
CA ALA A 17 19.72 -0.18 15.77
C ALA A 17 18.93 0.53 14.67
N ARG A 18 19.54 0.74 13.50
CA ARG A 18 18.88 1.33 12.33
C ARG A 18 17.71 0.47 11.85
N LEU A 19 17.89 -0.84 11.74
CA LEU A 19 16.85 -1.76 11.27
C LEU A 19 15.79 -2.09 12.35
N GLY A 20 15.82 -1.43 13.50
CA GLY A 20 14.90 -1.65 14.62
C GLY A 20 13.45 -1.31 14.34
N GLY A 21 13.20 -0.41 13.39
CA GLY A 21 11.87 0.03 12.96
C GLY A 21 11.83 0.30 11.47
N ALA A 22 10.62 0.44 10.94
CA ALA A 22 10.40 0.71 9.52
C ALA A 22 11.05 2.04 9.09
N ASP A 23 10.92 3.08 9.93
CA ASP A 23 11.51 4.40 9.71
C ASP A 23 13.05 4.38 9.71
N GLY A 24 13.67 3.57 10.56
CA GLY A 24 15.12 3.41 10.53
C GLY A 24 15.61 2.58 9.34
N GLY A 25 14.86 1.56 8.94
CA GLY A 25 15.20 0.70 7.80
C GLY A 25 15.01 1.38 6.45
N LEU A 26 13.85 2.01 6.26
CA LEU A 26 13.38 2.61 5.02
C LEU A 26 13.61 4.12 4.93
N GLY A 27 13.93 4.79 6.04
CA GLY A 27 14.03 6.26 6.09
C GLY A 27 12.67 6.92 6.36
N GLU A 28 12.47 8.14 5.85
CA GLU A 28 11.20 8.85 6.02
C GLU A 28 10.08 8.16 5.23
N LEU A 29 9.21 7.45 5.95
CA LEU A 29 8.19 6.56 5.39
C LEU A 29 7.21 7.25 4.43
N THR A 30 6.93 8.54 4.65
CA THR A 30 6.02 9.28 3.77
C THR A 30 6.62 9.49 2.38
N THR A 31 7.94 9.38 2.21
CA THR A 31 8.61 9.71 0.95
C THR A 31 9.26 8.51 0.29
N VAL A 32 9.05 7.28 0.78
CA VAL A 32 9.70 6.09 0.22
C VAL A 32 9.28 5.90 -1.23
N ASP A 33 10.26 5.75 -2.12
CA ASP A 33 10.05 5.27 -3.49
C ASP A 33 9.98 3.74 -3.45
N PHE A 34 8.76 3.19 -3.41
CA PHE A 34 8.54 1.75 -3.33
C PHE A 34 9.04 1.00 -4.55
N CYS A 35 9.09 1.63 -5.73
CA CYS A 35 9.65 1.00 -6.92
C CYS A 35 11.16 0.78 -6.78
N SER A 36 11.85 1.57 -5.96
CA SER A 36 13.27 1.30 -5.63
C SER A 36 13.51 0.01 -4.85
N LEU A 37 12.45 -0.60 -4.30
CA LEU A 37 12.49 -1.89 -3.60
C LEU A 37 12.14 -3.08 -4.51
N LEU A 38 11.54 -2.83 -5.68
CA LEU A 38 11.30 -3.86 -6.70
C LEU A 38 12.46 -3.90 -7.69
N ASP A 39 13.17 -5.02 -7.75
CA ASP A 39 14.21 -5.26 -8.75
C ASP A 39 13.78 -6.42 -9.66
N GLY A 40 13.31 -6.10 -10.88
CA GLY A 40 12.95 -7.11 -11.88
C GLY A 40 14.11 -8.06 -12.26
N LYS A 41 15.36 -7.70 -11.97
CA LYS A 41 16.51 -8.60 -12.16
C LYS A 41 16.59 -9.68 -11.09
N ALA A 42 15.98 -9.47 -9.92
CA ALA A 42 15.93 -10.45 -8.84
C ALA A 42 15.10 -11.68 -9.24
N ILE A 43 14.09 -11.49 -10.08
CA ILE A 43 13.17 -12.54 -10.53
C ILE A 43 13.48 -13.05 -11.94
N LYS A 44 14.56 -12.61 -12.58
CA LYS A 44 14.85 -12.91 -14.00
C LYS A 44 14.92 -14.41 -14.36
N ASP A 45 15.20 -15.26 -13.37
CA ASP A 45 15.33 -16.71 -13.54
C ASP A 45 13.97 -17.42 -13.31
N LEU A 46 12.96 -16.70 -12.81
CA LEU A 46 11.61 -17.17 -12.50
C LEU A 46 10.55 -16.54 -13.42
N ALA A 47 10.75 -15.28 -13.80
CA ALA A 47 9.82 -14.49 -14.60
C ALA A 47 10.57 -13.51 -15.51
N ARG A 48 9.95 -13.20 -16.65
CA ARG A 48 10.41 -12.16 -17.56
C ARG A 48 9.75 -10.83 -17.19
N HIS A 49 10.47 -9.95 -16.51
CA HIS A 49 9.96 -8.61 -16.19
C HIS A 49 9.63 -7.81 -17.46
N GLN A 50 8.55 -7.05 -17.39
CA GLN A 50 8.20 -6.04 -18.37
C GLN A 50 8.70 -4.67 -17.89
N ASN A 51 8.86 -3.71 -18.80
CA ASN A 51 9.27 -2.34 -18.44
C ASN A 51 8.10 -1.49 -17.92
N VAL A 52 6.95 -2.11 -17.62
CA VAL A 52 5.78 -1.42 -17.10
C VAL A 52 5.84 -1.48 -15.59
N GLU A 53 6.18 -0.33 -15.01
CA GLU A 53 6.19 -0.09 -13.58
C GLU A 53 5.11 0.95 -13.28
N PHE A 54 4.35 0.72 -12.23
CA PHE A 54 3.36 1.66 -11.72
C PHE A 54 3.66 1.92 -10.24
N GLY A 55 4.18 3.12 -9.97
CA GLY A 55 4.42 3.58 -8.60
C GLY A 55 3.21 4.37 -8.09
N SER A 56 2.79 4.05 -6.87
CA SER A 56 1.88 4.88 -6.08
C SER A 56 2.61 5.39 -4.83
N LEU A 57 1.88 6.00 -3.91
CA LEU A 57 2.46 6.65 -2.72
C LEU A 57 2.75 5.66 -1.58
N ASP A 58 2.10 4.50 -1.56
CA ASP A 58 2.23 3.46 -0.53
C ASP A 58 2.60 2.07 -1.08
N TYR A 59 2.62 1.91 -2.41
CA TYR A 59 3.02 0.67 -3.07
C TYR A 59 3.71 0.94 -4.42
N CYS A 60 4.35 -0.10 -4.94
CA CYS A 60 4.74 -0.17 -6.34
C CYS A 60 4.32 -1.52 -6.93
N VAL A 61 4.00 -1.49 -8.22
CA VAL A 61 3.67 -2.65 -9.03
C VAL A 61 4.62 -2.74 -10.22
N LEU A 62 5.03 -3.96 -10.55
CA LEU A 62 5.70 -4.30 -11.80
C LEU A 62 4.94 -5.45 -12.46
N PHE A 63 4.82 -5.40 -13.78
CA PHE A 63 4.26 -6.51 -14.56
C PHE A 63 5.37 -7.41 -15.08
N ALA A 64 5.15 -8.72 -15.05
CA ALA A 64 6.09 -9.72 -15.54
C ALA A 64 5.33 -10.87 -16.22
N GLU A 65 6.06 -11.76 -16.88
CA GLU A 65 5.50 -13.00 -17.43
C GLU A 65 6.17 -14.21 -16.76
N ALA A 66 5.39 -15.14 -16.23
CA ALA A 66 5.84 -16.43 -15.71
C ALA A 66 5.09 -17.54 -16.43
N ASP A 67 5.80 -18.56 -16.93
CA ASP A 67 5.23 -19.68 -17.68
C ASP A 67 4.30 -19.33 -18.85
N GLY A 68 4.51 -18.15 -19.46
CA GLY A 68 3.71 -17.66 -20.59
C GLY A 68 2.51 -16.81 -20.18
N GLU A 69 2.33 -16.57 -18.88
CA GLU A 69 1.18 -15.87 -18.30
C GLU A 69 1.60 -14.55 -17.68
N ASP A 70 0.75 -13.53 -17.85
CA ASP A 70 0.98 -12.22 -17.26
C ASP A 70 0.72 -12.27 -15.75
N ILE A 71 1.73 -11.86 -14.99
CA ILE A 71 1.67 -11.73 -13.54
C ILE A 71 1.87 -10.27 -13.14
N GLN A 72 1.28 -9.93 -12.00
CA GLN A 72 1.55 -8.69 -11.29
C GLN A 72 2.40 -9.01 -10.06
N VAL A 73 3.50 -8.30 -9.89
CA VAL A 73 4.28 -8.31 -8.66
C VAL A 73 4.21 -6.96 -7.97
N SER A 74 4.19 -6.96 -6.65
CA SER A 74 4.00 -5.74 -5.87
C SER A 74 4.93 -5.68 -4.66
N VAL A 75 5.15 -4.46 -4.18
CA VAL A 75 5.65 -4.20 -2.83
C VAL A 75 4.80 -3.11 -2.20
N GLU A 76 4.44 -3.27 -0.94
CA GLU A 76 3.64 -2.30 -0.19
C GLU A 76 4.06 -2.25 1.28
N LEU A 77 3.85 -1.10 1.92
CA LEU A 77 4.04 -0.94 3.37
C LEU A 77 2.70 -0.75 4.08
N THR A 78 2.28 -1.78 4.79
CA THR A 78 1.01 -1.80 5.50
C THR A 78 1.21 -1.79 7.02
N ASN A 79 0.10 -1.59 7.72
CA ASN A 79 0.07 -1.79 9.16
C ASN A 79 0.26 -3.27 9.48
N PRO A 80 0.90 -3.61 10.61
CA PRO A 80 0.98 -4.99 11.03
C PRO A 80 -0.40 -5.59 11.28
N PRO A 81 -0.57 -6.89 11.01
CA PRO A 81 -1.83 -7.55 11.30
C PRO A 81 -2.08 -7.55 12.82
N PRO A 82 -3.35 -7.46 13.28
CA PRO A 82 -3.69 -7.38 14.70
C PRO A 82 -3.13 -8.53 15.56
N ASN A 83 -2.91 -9.68 14.93
CA ASN A 83 -2.39 -10.91 15.53
C ASN A 83 -0.89 -11.12 15.27
N LEU A 84 -0.11 -10.08 14.96
CA LEU A 84 1.34 -10.15 14.72
C LEU A 84 2.10 -11.00 15.75
N HIS A 85 1.74 -10.90 17.03
CA HIS A 85 2.36 -11.65 18.13
C HIS A 85 2.13 -13.17 18.10
N ASN A 86 1.17 -13.63 17.31
CA ASN A 86 0.85 -15.04 17.11
C ASN A 86 1.47 -15.60 15.82
N LEU A 87 2.09 -14.75 14.98
CA LEU A 87 2.76 -15.20 13.78
C LEU A 87 4.09 -15.87 14.12
N ASP A 88 4.39 -16.96 13.43
CA ASP A 88 5.70 -17.62 13.52
C ASP A 88 6.73 -16.84 12.70
N LEU A 89 7.28 -15.80 13.32
CA LEU A 89 8.26 -14.93 12.67
C LEU A 89 9.65 -15.55 12.73
N GLU A 90 10.21 -15.83 11.56
CA GLU A 90 11.45 -16.56 11.42
C GLU A 90 12.65 -15.63 11.21
N ARG A 91 13.81 -16.10 11.67
CA ARG A 91 15.11 -15.54 11.31
C ARG A 91 15.61 -16.22 10.03
N ARG A 92 16.21 -15.44 9.14
CA ARG A 92 16.91 -15.95 7.95
C ARG A 92 18.36 -15.51 7.96
N ASP A 93 19.26 -16.36 7.47
CA ASP A 93 20.71 -16.07 7.49
C ASP A 93 21.09 -14.89 6.60
N TRP A 94 20.30 -14.63 5.55
CA TRP A 94 20.45 -13.49 4.64
C TRP A 94 19.84 -12.18 5.19
N LEU A 95 19.11 -12.25 6.31
CA LEU A 95 18.38 -11.12 6.89
C LEU A 95 18.96 -10.76 8.26
N PRO A 96 19.62 -9.60 8.43
CA PRO A 96 20.23 -9.24 9.70
C PRO A 96 19.20 -8.97 10.79
N ASP A 97 19.59 -9.22 12.05
CA ASP A 97 18.79 -8.81 13.20
C ASP A 97 18.63 -7.28 13.21
N PRO A 98 17.41 -6.75 13.44
CA PRO A 98 16.27 -7.44 14.06
C PRO A 98 15.12 -7.76 13.09
N LEU A 99 15.35 -7.69 11.78
CA LEU A 99 14.31 -7.99 10.78
C LEU A 99 13.92 -9.47 10.84
N ARG A 100 12.64 -9.76 10.57
CA ARG A 100 12.09 -11.13 10.54
C ARG A 100 11.26 -11.32 9.29
N VAL A 101 11.05 -12.57 8.91
CA VAL A 101 10.11 -12.94 7.86
C VAL A 101 8.92 -13.67 8.46
N GLY A 102 7.73 -13.46 7.91
CA GLY A 102 6.57 -14.28 8.24
C GLY A 102 6.45 -15.49 7.30
N PRO A 103 5.50 -16.40 7.58
CA PRO A 103 5.08 -17.40 6.61
C PRO A 103 4.55 -16.71 5.34
N HIS A 104 4.51 -17.46 4.24
CA HIS A 104 3.77 -17.01 3.07
C HIS A 104 2.27 -17.00 3.38
N ASP A 105 1.56 -16.07 2.73
CA ASP A 105 0.10 -16.08 2.69
C ASP A 105 -0.35 -16.49 1.30
N ASP A 106 -1.13 -17.57 1.23
CA ASP A 106 -1.70 -18.07 -0.01
C ASP A 106 -2.98 -17.27 -0.28
N VAL A 107 -2.90 -16.31 -1.19
CA VAL A 107 -4.05 -15.51 -1.64
C VAL A 107 -4.63 -16.15 -2.91
N GLU A 108 -5.89 -15.88 -3.21
CA GLU A 108 -6.52 -16.42 -4.41
C GLU A 108 -5.77 -15.94 -5.67
N GLY A 109 -5.16 -16.88 -6.39
CA GLY A 109 -4.37 -16.60 -7.59
C GLY A 109 -3.01 -15.93 -7.33
N GLY A 110 -2.49 -15.98 -6.10
CA GLY A 110 -1.22 -15.33 -5.77
C GLY A 110 -0.57 -15.78 -4.47
N CYS A 111 0.63 -15.30 -4.22
CA CYS A 111 1.37 -15.54 -2.99
C CYS A 111 1.95 -14.24 -2.45
N GLU A 112 1.90 -14.07 -1.13
CA GLU A 112 2.52 -12.95 -0.44
C GLU A 112 3.65 -13.40 0.50
N ALA A 113 4.73 -12.63 0.50
CA ALA A 113 5.85 -12.78 1.43
C ALA A 113 6.08 -11.45 2.15
N ALA A 114 6.43 -11.48 3.43
CA ALA A 114 6.57 -10.25 4.22
C ALA A 114 7.88 -10.13 5.01
N ILE A 115 8.33 -8.89 5.23
CA ILE A 115 9.37 -8.50 6.19
C ILE A 115 8.72 -7.72 7.34
N PHE A 116 9.03 -8.15 8.55
CA PHE A 116 8.54 -7.56 9.79
C PHE A 116 9.66 -6.80 10.50
N PHE A 117 9.37 -5.55 10.86
CA PHE A 117 10.23 -4.73 11.69
C PHE A 117 9.97 -5.00 13.18
N LYS A 118 11.02 -4.90 14.00
CA LYS A 118 10.95 -5.23 15.44
C LYS A 118 10.03 -4.31 16.24
N ASP A 119 9.89 -3.07 15.82
CA ASP A 119 9.00 -2.11 16.46
C ASP A 119 7.51 -2.45 16.29
N GLY A 120 7.18 -3.38 15.38
CA GLY A 120 5.82 -3.79 15.08
C GLY A 120 4.96 -2.63 14.61
N LYS A 121 5.51 -1.70 13.82
CA LYS A 121 4.75 -0.54 13.28
C LYS A 121 4.53 -0.57 11.78
N GLY A 122 5.17 -1.49 11.07
CA GLY A 122 4.98 -1.66 9.64
C GLY A 122 5.35 -3.06 9.20
N VAL A 123 4.75 -3.49 8.10
CA VAL A 123 5.03 -4.75 7.42
C VAL A 123 5.24 -4.42 5.96
N LEU A 124 6.39 -4.84 5.43
CA LEU A 124 6.69 -4.70 4.02
C LEU A 124 6.30 -6.02 3.33
N SER A 125 5.19 -5.98 2.59
CA SER A 125 4.65 -7.14 1.87
C SER A 125 5.11 -7.13 0.42
N PHE A 126 5.30 -8.33 -0.12
CA PHE A 126 5.73 -8.59 -1.49
C PHE A 126 4.76 -9.60 -2.08
N GLY A 127 4.00 -9.17 -3.10
CA GLY A 127 3.02 -10.02 -3.76
C GLY A 127 3.51 -10.49 -5.13
N ALA A 128 3.09 -11.68 -5.51
CA ALA A 128 3.08 -12.15 -6.89
C ALA A 128 1.74 -12.81 -7.18
N ARG A 129 1.02 -12.35 -8.20
CA ARG A 129 -0.30 -12.87 -8.57
C ARG A 129 -0.47 -12.99 -10.06
N THR A 130 -1.17 -14.01 -10.50
CA THR A 130 -1.63 -14.14 -11.88
C THR A 130 -2.72 -13.10 -12.14
N LEU A 131 -2.65 -12.42 -13.29
CA LEU A 131 -3.77 -11.60 -13.72
C LEU A 131 -4.85 -12.54 -14.29
N PRO A 132 -6.11 -12.46 -13.82
CA PRO A 132 -7.15 -13.32 -14.34
C PRO A 132 -7.32 -13.07 -15.84
N ASP A 133 -7.26 -14.14 -16.63
CA ASP A 133 -7.66 -14.11 -18.03
C ASP A 133 -9.19 -14.25 -18.15
N ASP A 134 -9.72 -14.12 -19.35
CA ASP A 134 -11.16 -14.28 -19.62
C ASP A 134 -11.66 -15.73 -19.35
N GLU A 135 -10.76 -16.70 -19.16
CA GLU A 135 -11.06 -18.13 -19.00
C GLU A 135 -11.06 -18.59 -17.53
N GLY A 136 -10.47 -17.80 -16.62
CA GLY A 136 -10.68 -17.86 -15.17
C GLY A 136 -9.91 -18.94 -14.39
N GLU A 137 -8.93 -19.60 -14.99
CA GLU A 137 -8.09 -20.60 -14.30
C GLU A 137 -6.72 -19.99 -13.95
N PRO A 138 -6.23 -20.12 -12.70
CA PRO A 138 -4.89 -19.64 -12.35
C PRO A 138 -3.85 -20.45 -13.11
N ALA A 139 -3.18 -19.78 -14.04
CA ALA A 139 -2.32 -20.46 -15.01
C ALA A 139 -0.87 -20.67 -14.55
N VAL A 140 -0.43 -19.98 -13.49
CA VAL A 140 0.90 -20.14 -12.85
C VAL A 140 0.77 -20.93 -11.56
N ASP A 141 1.72 -21.84 -11.30
CA ASP A 141 1.75 -22.64 -10.07
C ASP A 141 1.96 -21.74 -8.83
N GLN A 142 1.26 -22.07 -7.75
CA GLN A 142 1.32 -21.31 -6.49
C GLN A 142 2.73 -21.27 -5.90
N ASP A 143 3.47 -22.39 -5.96
CA ASP A 143 4.84 -22.47 -5.43
C ASP A 143 5.77 -21.54 -6.22
N ASP A 144 5.57 -21.43 -7.54
CA ASP A 144 6.35 -20.52 -8.40
C ASP A 144 6.06 -19.05 -8.08
N LEU A 145 4.79 -18.69 -7.82
CA LEU A 145 4.41 -17.35 -7.36
C LEU A 145 5.05 -17.03 -6.00
N CYS A 146 5.09 -17.99 -5.08
CA CYS A 146 5.77 -17.82 -3.79
C CYS A 146 7.29 -17.65 -3.94
N ASP A 147 7.93 -18.39 -4.85
CA ASP A 147 9.35 -18.24 -5.14
C ASP A 147 9.67 -16.86 -5.72
N ILE A 148 8.79 -16.30 -6.56
CA ILE A 148 8.88 -14.94 -7.08
C ILE A 148 8.77 -13.91 -5.95
N ALA A 149 7.75 -14.02 -5.09
CA ALA A 149 7.56 -13.13 -3.96
C ALA A 149 8.76 -13.16 -2.98
N ASP A 150 9.33 -14.35 -2.70
CA ASP A 150 10.51 -14.49 -1.84
C ASP A 150 11.79 -13.92 -2.49
N ALA A 151 11.95 -14.07 -3.80
CA ALA A 151 13.07 -13.46 -4.53
C ALA A 151 13.04 -11.93 -4.45
N LEU A 152 11.86 -11.32 -4.61
CA LEU A 152 11.65 -9.87 -4.43
C LEU A 152 11.95 -9.44 -2.99
N ARG A 153 11.39 -10.17 -2.01
CA ARG A 153 11.63 -9.95 -0.58
C ARG A 153 13.12 -9.93 -0.24
N LYS A 154 13.89 -10.90 -0.74
CA LYS A 154 15.36 -10.97 -0.53
C LYS A 154 16.09 -9.79 -1.17
N ALA A 155 15.71 -9.41 -2.38
CA ALA A 155 16.32 -8.28 -3.09
C ALA A 155 16.06 -6.96 -2.36
N ALA A 156 14.82 -6.72 -1.94
CA ALA A 156 14.45 -5.55 -1.15
C ALA A 156 15.19 -5.52 0.19
N ALA A 157 15.30 -6.67 0.88
CA ALA A 157 16.09 -6.74 2.11
C ALA A 157 17.55 -6.29 1.91
N ALA A 158 18.18 -6.67 0.79
CA ALA A 158 19.53 -6.19 0.47
C ALA A 158 19.56 -4.66 0.26
N VAL A 159 18.59 -4.08 -0.45
CA VAL A 159 18.47 -2.62 -0.63
C VAL A 159 18.33 -1.91 0.72
N ILE A 160 17.48 -2.43 1.60
CA ILE A 160 17.23 -1.89 2.95
C ILE A 160 18.49 -1.95 3.79
N VAL A 161 19.16 -3.11 3.83
CA VAL A 161 20.38 -3.33 4.63
C VAL A 161 21.53 -2.45 4.17
N GLU A 162 21.68 -2.27 2.86
CA GLU A 162 22.70 -1.42 2.25
C GLU A 162 22.37 0.08 2.35
N GLY A 163 21.16 0.44 2.80
CA GLY A 163 20.74 1.84 2.93
C GLY A 163 20.56 2.53 1.58
N ARG A 164 20.09 1.78 0.58
CA ARG A 164 19.88 2.26 -0.80
C ARG A 164 18.42 2.54 -1.14
N VAL A 165 17.53 2.52 -0.13
CA VAL A 165 16.12 2.91 -0.31
C VAL A 165 16.08 4.35 -0.81
N LYS A 166 15.35 4.58 -1.92
CA LYS A 166 15.20 5.91 -2.49
C LYS A 166 14.00 6.62 -1.89
N HIS A 167 13.99 7.94 -2.05
CA HIS A 167 12.91 8.80 -1.61
C HIS A 167 12.48 9.78 -2.70
N THR A 168 11.18 10.04 -2.75
CA THR A 168 10.54 11.03 -3.62
C THR A 168 10.50 12.39 -2.94
N GLU A 169 10.90 13.43 -3.68
CA GLU A 169 10.71 14.82 -3.26
C GLU A 169 9.37 15.34 -3.79
N TYR A 170 8.36 15.41 -2.91
CA TYR A 170 7.05 15.90 -3.30
C TYR A 170 7.01 17.42 -3.48
N ALA A 171 6.36 17.87 -4.56
CA ALA A 171 6.09 19.27 -4.80
C ALA A 171 5.24 19.89 -3.68
N ALA A 172 5.29 21.22 -3.52
CA ALA A 172 4.58 21.89 -2.44
C ALA A 172 3.05 21.66 -2.47
N ASN A 173 2.49 21.46 -3.66
CA ASN A 173 1.08 21.20 -3.91
C ASN A 173 0.76 19.71 -4.12
N SER A 174 1.69 18.80 -3.86
CA SER A 174 1.46 17.36 -3.97
C SER A 174 0.61 16.80 -2.83
N LEU A 175 -0.22 15.81 -3.14
CA LEU A 175 -0.98 15.00 -2.19
C LEU A 175 -0.07 14.07 -1.38
N GLY A 176 1.15 13.76 -1.83
CA GLY A 176 2.15 13.03 -1.05
C GLY A 176 2.61 13.74 0.23
N ARG A 177 2.19 14.99 0.42
CA ARG A 177 2.42 15.78 1.65
C ARG A 177 1.19 15.88 2.54
N VAL A 178 0.06 15.32 2.10
CA VAL A 178 -1.23 15.36 2.80
C VAL A 178 -1.35 14.10 3.65
N ASP A 179 -1.69 14.27 4.92
CA ASP A 179 -2.05 13.16 5.81
C ASP A 179 -3.59 13.06 5.87
N PRO A 180 -4.22 12.06 5.22
CA PRO A 180 -5.68 11.96 5.17
C PRO A 180 -6.33 11.80 6.55
N CYS A 181 -5.63 11.25 7.53
CA CYS A 181 -6.17 11.11 8.90
C CYS A 181 -6.42 12.47 9.58
N THR A 182 -5.84 13.55 9.07
CA THR A 182 -6.01 14.90 9.62
C THR A 182 -7.13 15.69 8.96
N LEU A 183 -7.66 15.22 7.83
CA LEU A 183 -8.64 15.95 7.01
C LEU A 183 -10.07 15.89 7.54
N LEU A 184 -10.35 14.93 8.42
CA LEU A 184 -11.67 14.71 9.00
C LEU A 184 -11.61 14.63 10.53
N THR A 185 -12.55 15.31 11.16
CA THR A 185 -12.83 15.16 12.59
C THR A 185 -13.90 14.10 12.80
N GLY A 186 -13.90 13.46 13.99
CA GLY A 186 -14.95 12.52 14.37
C GLY A 186 -16.36 13.14 14.33
N GLN A 187 -16.50 14.44 14.56
CA GLN A 187 -17.80 15.13 14.43
C GLN A 187 -18.28 15.20 12.98
N GLN A 188 -17.40 15.49 12.03
CA GLN A 188 -17.74 15.52 10.60
C GLN A 188 -18.13 14.11 10.12
N ILE A 189 -17.39 13.09 10.55
CA ILE A 189 -17.71 11.68 10.26
C ILE A 189 -19.08 11.33 10.81
N ASN A 190 -19.33 11.56 12.11
CA ASN A 190 -20.62 11.27 12.75
C ASN A 190 -21.80 12.02 12.12
N THR A 191 -21.55 13.19 11.51
CA THR A 191 -22.58 13.97 10.80
C THR A 191 -22.94 13.35 9.45
N ALA A 192 -21.97 12.78 8.74
CA ALA A 192 -22.19 12.12 7.45
C ALA A 192 -22.70 10.68 7.64
N MET A 193 -22.15 9.96 8.61
CA MET A 193 -22.42 8.57 8.95
C MET A 193 -22.76 8.50 10.44
N PRO A 194 -24.05 8.48 10.84
CA PRO A 194 -24.48 8.55 12.23
C PRO A 194 -24.24 7.23 12.99
N THR A 195 -22.98 6.87 13.11
CA THR A 195 -22.44 5.73 13.84
C THR A 195 -21.11 6.14 14.46
N THR A 196 -20.74 5.54 15.58
CA THR A 196 -19.51 5.94 16.28
C THR A 196 -18.32 5.18 15.72
N PHE A 197 -17.66 5.76 14.72
CA PHE A 197 -16.36 5.27 14.27
C PHE A 197 -15.22 5.93 15.05
N LYS A 198 -14.19 5.14 15.34
CA LYS A 198 -12.87 5.67 15.70
C LYS A 198 -11.96 5.47 14.49
N PRO A 199 -10.98 6.36 14.25
CA PRO A 199 -9.91 6.03 13.31
C PRO A 199 -9.30 4.72 13.75
N GLN A 200 -9.29 3.76 12.85
CA GLN A 200 -8.82 2.41 13.12
C GLN A 200 -7.30 2.44 13.13
N VAL A 201 -6.69 2.88 12.03
CA VAL A 201 -5.24 2.99 11.87
C VAL A 201 -4.91 4.00 10.77
N GLY A 202 -3.92 4.87 10.98
CA GLY A 202 -3.25 5.56 9.88
C GLY A 202 -2.18 4.63 9.31
N ASN A 203 -2.07 4.51 7.99
CA ASN A 203 -1.03 3.65 7.41
C ASN A 203 0.38 4.24 7.69
N PRO A 204 1.45 3.42 7.69
CA PRO A 204 2.78 3.90 8.07
C PRO A 204 3.31 5.02 7.15
N THR A 205 2.89 5.04 5.89
CA THR A 205 3.30 6.09 4.94
C THR A 205 2.48 7.37 5.11
N LYS A 206 1.39 7.38 5.88
CA LYS A 206 0.44 8.50 6.05
C LYS A 206 -0.32 8.92 4.78
N HIS A 207 -0.45 8.04 3.80
CA HIS A 207 -1.21 8.29 2.57
C HIS A 207 -2.61 7.67 2.62
N ARG A 208 -2.93 6.91 3.66
CA ARG A 208 -4.21 6.24 3.83
C ARG A 208 -4.68 6.31 5.28
N CYS A 209 -5.98 6.53 5.46
CA CYS A 209 -6.63 6.49 6.76
C CYS A 209 -7.94 5.73 6.70
N THR A 210 -8.15 4.82 7.64
CA THR A 210 -9.36 4.00 7.71
C THR A 210 -10.11 4.19 9.03
N TRP A 211 -11.42 4.09 8.97
CA TRP A 211 -12.34 4.19 10.10
C TRP A 211 -13.32 3.03 10.08
N GLY A 212 -13.57 2.46 11.27
CA GLY A 212 -14.46 1.34 11.43
C GLY A 212 -13.73 0.06 11.81
N VAL A 213 -14.37 -1.09 11.62
CA VAL A 213 -13.76 -2.42 11.85
C VAL A 213 -13.58 -3.15 10.53
N HIS A 214 -14.42 -2.82 9.55
CA HIS A 214 -14.45 -3.38 8.20
C HIS A 214 -14.22 -2.27 7.18
N GLU A 215 -13.44 -1.25 7.54
CA GLU A 215 -13.06 -0.14 6.65
C GLU A 215 -14.29 0.55 6.06
N GLU A 216 -15.31 0.78 6.90
CA GLU A 216 -16.55 1.45 6.52
C GLU A 216 -16.33 2.86 5.93
N LEU A 217 -15.20 3.48 6.25
CA LEU A 217 -14.73 4.71 5.64
C LEU A 217 -13.21 4.65 5.44
N GLU A 218 -12.77 5.05 4.25
CA GLU A 218 -11.36 5.24 3.92
C GLU A 218 -11.14 6.57 3.20
N LEU A 219 -10.00 7.20 3.49
CA LEU A 219 -9.42 8.24 2.65
C LEU A 219 -8.02 7.80 2.22
N ALA A 220 -7.77 7.75 0.92
CA ALA A 220 -6.49 7.35 0.36
C ALA A 220 -6.01 8.39 -0.67
N ALA A 221 -4.74 8.79 -0.54
CA ALA A 221 -4.01 9.57 -1.53
C ALA A 221 -3.14 8.60 -2.33
N GLU A 222 -3.26 8.62 -3.65
CA GLU A 222 -2.61 7.65 -4.54
C GLU A 222 -2.18 8.32 -5.84
N ILE A 223 -1.42 7.59 -6.66
CA ILE A 223 -1.30 7.89 -8.08
C ILE A 223 -2.25 6.94 -8.81
N SER A 224 -3.04 7.44 -9.75
CA SER A 224 -4.03 6.65 -10.49
C SER A 224 -4.14 7.11 -11.93
N ASP A 225 -4.69 6.26 -12.79
CA ASP A 225 -5.05 6.63 -14.16
C ASP A 225 -6.05 7.81 -14.18
N TRP A 226 -5.89 8.69 -15.17
CA TRP A 226 -6.73 9.86 -15.33
C TRP A 226 -6.84 10.32 -16.80
N PRO A 227 -8.05 10.68 -17.29
CA PRO A 227 -9.34 10.64 -16.59
C PRO A 227 -9.78 9.21 -16.28
N LEU A 228 -10.56 9.06 -15.21
CA LEU A 228 -11.21 7.78 -14.91
C LEU A 228 -12.25 7.45 -15.99
N ASP A 229 -12.46 6.16 -16.23
CA ASP A 229 -13.40 5.67 -17.22
C ASP A 229 -14.84 6.03 -16.85
N GLU A 230 -15.49 6.83 -17.69
CA GLU A 230 -16.85 7.32 -17.50
C GLU A 230 -17.92 6.22 -17.59
N GLU A 231 -17.57 5.02 -18.07
CA GLU A 231 -18.44 3.84 -18.01
C GLU A 231 -18.67 3.40 -16.55
N PHE A 232 -17.62 3.49 -15.72
CA PHE A 232 -17.66 3.07 -14.32
C PHE A 232 -17.84 4.24 -13.36
N TYR A 233 -17.29 5.41 -13.70
CA TYR A 233 -17.27 6.58 -12.84
C TYR A 233 -18.13 7.71 -13.40
N ALA A 234 -19.16 8.12 -12.65
CA ALA A 234 -19.97 9.27 -13.03
C ALA A 234 -19.25 10.59 -12.70
N PRO A 235 -19.02 11.50 -13.67
CA PRO A 235 -18.42 12.80 -13.39
C PRO A 235 -19.39 13.71 -12.61
N GLU A 236 -18.86 14.38 -11.60
CA GLU A 236 -19.58 15.32 -10.73
C GLU A 236 -18.70 16.53 -10.36
N THR A 237 -19.30 17.51 -9.68
CA THR A 237 -18.56 18.60 -9.03
C THR A 237 -18.94 18.68 -7.56
N ILE A 238 -17.96 18.49 -6.68
CA ILE A 238 -18.16 18.46 -5.22
C ILE A 238 -17.30 19.55 -4.61
N ALA A 239 -17.94 20.45 -3.85
CA ALA A 239 -17.29 21.62 -3.23
C ALA A 239 -16.39 22.43 -4.20
N GLY A 240 -16.79 22.51 -5.47
CA GLY A 240 -16.07 23.27 -6.50
C GLY A 240 -14.90 22.55 -7.15
N ARG A 241 -14.61 21.29 -6.79
CA ARG A 241 -13.61 20.47 -7.50
C ARG A 241 -14.28 19.45 -8.43
N PRO A 242 -13.74 19.23 -9.64
CA PRO A 242 -14.09 18.08 -10.46
C PRO A 242 -13.89 16.79 -9.66
N SER A 243 -14.89 15.91 -9.71
CA SER A 243 -14.86 14.64 -9.00
C SER A 243 -15.49 13.56 -9.87
N PHE A 244 -15.20 12.32 -9.54
CA PHE A 244 -15.77 11.13 -10.15
C PHE A 244 -16.37 10.26 -9.05
N VAL A 245 -17.53 9.68 -9.30
CA VAL A 245 -18.26 8.86 -8.34
C VAL A 245 -18.47 7.47 -8.90
N TYR A 246 -17.94 6.47 -8.20
CA TYR A 246 -18.18 5.05 -8.48
C TYR A 246 -19.11 4.46 -7.43
N THR A 247 -20.00 3.57 -7.88
CA THR A 247 -20.97 2.90 -7.01
C THR A 247 -21.02 1.42 -7.35
N SER A 248 -20.99 0.55 -6.34
CA SER A 248 -21.16 -0.89 -6.54
C SER A 248 -21.93 -1.53 -5.40
N LYS A 249 -22.39 -2.77 -5.63
CA LYS A 249 -23.08 -3.58 -4.62
C LYS A 249 -22.64 -5.02 -4.76
N GLU A 250 -22.09 -5.59 -3.70
CA GLU A 250 -21.57 -6.95 -3.68
C GLU A 250 -21.63 -7.52 -2.27
N GLY A 251 -21.84 -8.83 -2.12
CA GLY A 251 -21.73 -9.51 -0.82
C GLY A 251 -22.70 -9.03 0.27
N GLY A 252 -23.79 -8.33 -0.08
CA GLY A 252 -24.70 -7.73 0.89
C GLY A 252 -24.33 -6.31 1.34
N PHE A 253 -23.28 -5.73 0.75
CA PHE A 253 -22.81 -4.37 0.99
C PHE A 253 -23.03 -3.48 -0.23
N ALA A 254 -23.19 -2.19 0.03
CA ALA A 254 -23.16 -1.13 -0.96
C ALA A 254 -21.90 -0.30 -0.72
N TYR A 255 -21.28 0.12 -1.82
CA TYR A 255 -20.01 0.84 -1.81
C TYR A 255 -20.15 2.12 -2.60
N CYS A 256 -19.43 3.14 -2.15
CA CYS A 256 -19.29 4.37 -2.90
C CYS A 256 -17.88 4.93 -2.78
N GLU A 257 -17.30 5.29 -3.90
CA GLU A 257 -16.03 5.98 -3.96
C GLU A 257 -16.20 7.33 -4.65
N VAL A 258 -15.64 8.38 -4.05
CA VAL A 258 -15.60 9.72 -4.62
C VAL A 258 -14.14 10.12 -4.78
N VAL A 259 -13.70 10.28 -6.03
CA VAL A 259 -12.30 10.57 -6.37
C VAL A 259 -12.17 11.98 -6.92
N THR A 260 -11.13 12.71 -6.53
CA THR A 260 -10.69 13.96 -7.17
C THR A 260 -9.22 13.88 -7.52
N ALA A 261 -8.83 14.50 -8.63
CA ALA A 261 -7.44 14.58 -9.04
C ALA A 261 -6.79 15.91 -8.63
N ASN A 262 -5.47 15.86 -8.55
CA ASN A 262 -4.60 16.99 -8.27
C ASN A 262 -3.62 17.18 -9.44
N ILE A 263 -2.31 17.06 -9.20
CA ILE A 263 -1.27 17.22 -10.21
C ILE A 263 -1.11 15.98 -11.09
N GLU A 264 -0.66 16.19 -12.33
CA GLU A 264 -0.20 15.12 -13.22
C GLU A 264 1.16 14.61 -12.73
N ASP A 265 1.29 13.30 -12.60
CA ASP A 265 2.54 12.63 -12.20
C ASP A 265 3.30 12.12 -13.43
N ALA A 266 2.60 11.40 -14.31
CA ALA A 266 3.06 10.94 -15.60
C ALA A 266 1.93 11.07 -16.64
N PRO A 267 2.18 10.85 -17.95
CA PRO A 267 1.14 10.93 -18.97
C PRO A 267 -0.04 10.00 -18.64
N ASN A 268 -1.24 10.59 -18.58
CA ASN A 268 -2.49 9.91 -18.21
C ASN A 268 -2.55 9.40 -16.76
N THR A 269 -1.67 9.84 -15.87
CA THR A 269 -1.80 9.57 -14.43
C THR A 269 -1.84 10.87 -13.64
N ARG A 270 -2.54 10.84 -12.50
CA ARG A 270 -2.58 11.96 -11.57
C ARG A 270 -2.47 11.46 -10.15
N GLU A 271 -1.98 12.34 -9.29
CA GLU A 271 -2.26 12.21 -7.87
C GLU A 271 -3.77 12.35 -7.65
N THR A 272 -4.35 11.38 -6.98
CA THR A 272 -5.77 11.34 -6.65
C THR A 272 -5.95 11.30 -5.13
N LEU A 273 -7.09 11.81 -4.67
CA LEU A 273 -7.59 11.52 -3.33
C LEU A 273 -8.98 10.91 -3.46
N SER A 274 -9.18 9.74 -2.86
CA SER A 274 -10.46 9.06 -2.78
C SER A 274 -11.08 9.22 -1.39
N VAL A 275 -12.41 9.30 -1.35
CA VAL A 275 -13.23 9.00 -0.17
C VAL A 275 -14.05 7.77 -0.50
N TYR A 276 -13.72 6.67 0.14
CA TYR A 276 -14.45 5.42 0.02
C TYR A 276 -15.35 5.21 1.24
N VAL A 277 -16.59 4.82 1.00
CA VAL A 277 -17.57 4.49 2.05
C VAL A 277 -18.25 3.19 1.71
N SER A 278 -18.34 2.30 2.69
CA SER A 278 -19.11 1.06 2.62
C SER A 278 -20.17 1.00 3.73
N ASP A 279 -21.32 0.40 3.42
CA ASP A 279 -22.33 0.05 4.41
C ASP A 279 -23.17 -1.13 3.92
N LYS A 280 -23.95 -1.75 4.80
CA LYS A 280 -24.88 -2.82 4.41
C LYS A 280 -25.96 -2.27 3.48
N ILE A 281 -26.42 -3.09 2.52
CA ILE A 281 -27.41 -2.66 1.51
C ILE A 281 -28.74 -2.19 2.11
N ASP A 282 -29.09 -2.62 3.33
CA ASP A 282 -30.30 -2.20 4.05
C ASP A 282 -30.17 -0.85 4.77
N LYS A 283 -29.00 -0.20 4.66
CA LYS A 283 -28.68 1.09 5.27
C LYS A 283 -28.81 2.24 4.27
N PRO A 284 -28.75 3.50 4.74
CA PRO A 284 -28.73 4.65 3.84
C PRO A 284 -27.62 4.55 2.79
N ASP A 285 -27.87 5.09 1.62
CA ASP A 285 -26.94 5.08 0.48
C ASP A 285 -25.55 5.62 0.89
N PRO A 286 -24.47 4.81 0.81
CA PRO A 286 -23.12 5.21 1.18
C PRO A 286 -22.63 6.42 0.38
N CYS A 287 -23.15 6.65 -0.83
CA CYS A 287 -22.76 7.80 -1.62
C CYS A 287 -23.26 9.14 -1.07
N ILE A 288 -24.32 9.15 -0.26
CA ILE A 288 -24.74 10.36 0.43
C ILE A 288 -23.67 10.76 1.47
N ALA A 289 -23.11 9.78 2.17
CA ALA A 289 -22.04 10.00 3.13
C ALA A 289 -20.73 10.37 2.44
N ALA A 290 -20.31 9.61 1.42
CA ALA A 290 -19.06 9.85 0.69
C ALA A 290 -19.03 11.28 0.09
N ARG A 291 -20.11 11.72 -0.59
CA ARG A 291 -20.19 13.08 -1.14
C ARG A 291 -20.14 14.17 -0.06
N LYS A 292 -20.77 13.96 1.10
CA LYS A 292 -20.72 14.92 2.22
C LYS A 292 -19.31 15.03 2.79
N LEU A 293 -18.61 13.90 2.93
CA LEU A 293 -17.25 13.87 3.43
C LEU A 293 -16.28 14.48 2.41
N ALA A 294 -16.38 14.13 1.13
CA ALA A 294 -15.63 14.76 0.05
C ALA A 294 -15.83 16.29 0.03
N ALA A 295 -17.07 16.76 0.22
CA ALA A 295 -17.35 18.20 0.30
C ALA A 295 -16.67 18.92 1.47
N VAL A 296 -16.30 18.20 2.54
CA VAL A 296 -15.52 18.71 3.67
C VAL A 296 -14.02 18.65 3.38
N VAL A 297 -13.57 17.59 2.72
CA VAL A 297 -12.15 17.30 2.49
C VAL A 297 -11.59 18.13 1.34
N TRP A 298 -12.31 18.24 0.22
CA TRP A 298 -11.81 18.83 -1.03
C TRP A 298 -11.31 20.27 -0.86
N PRO A 299 -11.98 21.15 -0.09
CA PRO A 299 -11.49 22.50 0.16
C PRO A 299 -10.17 22.59 0.93
N GLN A 300 -9.77 21.52 1.64
CA GLN A 300 -8.55 21.46 2.44
C GLN A 300 -7.33 20.99 1.64
N LEU A 301 -7.55 20.40 0.46
CA LEU A 301 -6.48 19.90 -0.38
C LEU A 301 -5.68 21.04 -1.01
N PRO A 302 -4.40 20.81 -1.34
CA PRO A 302 -3.63 21.73 -2.19
C PRO A 302 -4.41 22.12 -3.45
N ALA A 303 -4.16 23.33 -3.95
CA ALA A 303 -4.77 23.76 -5.20
C ALA A 303 -4.29 22.86 -6.34
N ALA A 304 -5.26 22.31 -7.08
CA ALA A 304 -4.96 21.70 -8.37
C ALA A 304 -4.47 22.82 -9.32
N PRO A 305 -3.48 22.56 -10.18
CA PRO A 305 -2.93 23.54 -11.11
C PRO A 305 -3.96 24.05 -12.14
#